data_AF-A0A5C7Y620-F1
#
_entry.id   AF-A0A5C7Y620-F1
#
_cell.length_a   1.000
_cell.length_b   1.000
_cell.length_c   1.000
_cell.angle_alpha   90.00
_cell.angle_beta   90.00
_cell.angle_gamma   90.00
#
_symmetry.space_group_name_H-M   'P 1'
#
loop_
_entity.id
_entity.type
_entity.pdbx_description
1 polymer ?
#
loop_
_entity_poly.entity_id
_entity_poly.type
_entity_poly.pdbx_seq_one_letter_code
_entity_poly.pdbx_strand_id
1 'polypeptide(L)'
;MADYTAEFDADLPDPTPEQRAELERLIVAAIRGDGREVVPWARIQRQLPEGLREFASSVVTAMWLDGAVWLASVHGRWMVAEGDAADLTRAEHDRHHGCARPPLAV
;
A
#
# COMPACT_ATOMS: atom_id res chain seq x y z
N MET A 1 -6.20 -31.41 11.86
CA MET A 1 -6.48 -29.98 11.62
C MET A 1 -5.22 -29.42 10.98
N ALA A 2 -5.26 -29.14 9.68
CA ALA A 2 -4.11 -28.58 8.98
C ALA A 2 -3.93 -27.13 9.44
N ASP A 3 -2.75 -26.82 9.95
CA ASP A 3 -2.29 -25.45 10.24
C ASP A 3 -2.24 -24.68 8.91
N TYR A 4 -3.18 -23.75 8.71
CA TYR A 4 -3.25 -22.91 7.51
C TYR A 4 -2.41 -21.61 7.66
N THR A 5 -1.58 -21.54 8.70
CA THR A 5 -0.91 -20.32 9.19
C THR A 5 0.61 -20.38 9.13
N ALA A 6 1.19 -21.13 8.19
CA ALA A 6 2.65 -21.32 8.12
C ALA A 6 3.27 -21.23 6.70
N GLU A 7 2.54 -20.77 5.67
CA GLU A 7 3.07 -20.62 4.30
C GLU A 7 3.06 -19.18 3.77
N PHE A 8 2.92 -18.18 4.65
CA PHE A 8 2.86 -16.77 4.24
C PHE A 8 4.08 -15.92 4.66
N ASP A 9 5.19 -16.57 5.04
CA ASP A 9 6.53 -15.95 5.15
C ASP A 9 7.39 -16.41 3.97
N ALA A 10 6.85 -16.31 2.75
CA ALA A 10 7.72 -16.33 1.58
C ALA A 10 8.50 -15.02 1.63
N ASP A 11 9.80 -15.15 1.91
CA ASP A 11 10.86 -14.12 1.98
C ASP A 11 10.94 -13.37 0.63
N LEU A 12 9.90 -12.60 0.31
CA LEU A 12 9.88 -11.73 -0.86
C LEU A 12 10.96 -10.69 -0.61
N PRO A 13 11.92 -10.51 -1.54
CA PRO A 13 13.01 -9.58 -1.32
C PRO A 13 12.45 -8.19 -1.03
N ASP A 14 12.97 -7.52 -0.01
CA ASP A 14 12.61 -6.12 0.19
C ASP A 14 13.08 -5.31 -1.03
N PRO A 15 12.25 -4.36 -1.52
CA PRO A 15 12.68 -3.48 -2.60
C PRO A 15 13.90 -2.68 -2.16
N THR A 16 14.84 -2.42 -3.08
CA THR A 16 15.93 -1.47 -2.79
C THR A 16 15.35 -0.09 -2.50
N PRO A 17 16.08 0.80 -1.81
CA PRO A 17 15.63 2.18 -1.56
C PRO A 17 15.22 2.92 -2.85
N GLU A 18 15.94 2.69 -3.95
CA GLU A 18 15.62 3.28 -5.26
C GLU A 18 14.32 2.71 -5.85
N GLN A 19 14.13 1.39 -5.76
CA GLN A 19 12.89 0.73 -6.22
C GLN A 19 11.69 1.20 -5.40
N ARG A 20 11.85 1.33 -4.08
CA ARG A 20 10.83 1.86 -3.17
C ARG A 20 10.47 3.29 -3.56
N ALA A 21 11.45 4.19 -3.65
CA ALA A 21 11.21 5.57 -4.03
C ALA A 21 10.55 5.69 -5.41
N GLU A 22 10.94 4.85 -6.36
CA GLU A 22 10.30 4.80 -7.68
C GLU A 22 8.84 4.35 -7.59
N LEU A 23 8.56 3.28 -6.84
CA LEU A 23 7.19 2.79 -6.63
C LEU A 23 6.31 3.84 -5.95
N GLU A 24 6.80 4.51 -4.91
CA GLU A 24 6.07 5.60 -4.24
C GLU A 24 5.68 6.69 -5.24
N ARG A 25 6.64 7.15 -6.06
CA ARG A 25 6.37 8.14 -7.11
C ARG A 25 5.34 7.65 -8.13
N LEU A 26 5.48 6.43 -8.62
CA LEU A 26 4.59 5.85 -9.62
C LEU A 26 3.17 5.64 -9.08
N ILE A 27 3.02 5.22 -7.82
CA ILE A 27 1.72 5.06 -7.16
C ILE A 27 1.02 6.42 -7.05
N VAL A 28 1.70 7.45 -6.53
CA VAL A 28 1.13 8.81 -6.43
C VAL A 28 0.76 9.36 -7.81
N ALA A 29 1.64 9.18 -8.80
CA ALA A 29 1.37 9.60 -10.17
C ALA A 29 0.16 8.88 -10.77
N ALA A 30 0.00 7.58 -10.53
CA ALA A 30 -1.13 6.79 -11.01
C ALA A 30 -2.45 7.20 -10.34
N ILE A 31 -2.45 7.54 -9.04
CA ILE A 31 -3.62 8.08 -8.34
C ILE A 31 -4.05 9.39 -8.98
N ARG A 32 -3.12 10.35 -9.09
CA ARG A 32 -3.38 11.68 -9.65
C ARG A 32 -3.77 11.63 -11.12
N GLY A 33 -3.17 10.72 -11.89
CA GLY A 33 -3.42 10.55 -13.31
C GLY A 33 -4.74 9.87 -13.66
N ASP A 34 -5.35 9.08 -12.75
CA ASP A 34 -6.64 8.42 -13.00
C ASP A 34 -7.82 9.42 -13.00
N GLY A 35 -7.65 10.58 -12.34
CA GLY A 35 -8.64 11.66 -12.29
C GLY A 35 -9.83 11.41 -11.36
N ARG A 36 -9.87 10.26 -10.67
CA ARG A 36 -10.80 9.97 -9.58
C ARG A 36 -10.18 10.35 -8.25
N GLU A 37 -11.01 10.77 -7.31
CA GLU A 37 -10.61 10.98 -5.92
C GLU A 37 -10.16 9.67 -5.26
N VAL A 38 -10.86 8.56 -5.56
CA VAL A 38 -10.55 7.23 -5.05
C VAL A 38 -10.42 6.24 -6.21
N VAL A 39 -9.29 5.54 -6.26
CA VAL A 39 -8.87 4.68 -7.37
C VAL A 39 -8.83 3.22 -6.92
N PRO A 40 -9.36 2.26 -7.70
CA PRO A 40 -9.17 0.85 -7.42
C PRO A 40 -7.70 0.46 -7.49
N TRP A 41 -7.16 -0.18 -6.44
CA TRP A 41 -5.75 -0.59 -6.36
C TRP A 41 -5.30 -1.43 -7.56
N ALA A 42 -6.14 -2.36 -8.01
CA ALA A 42 -5.87 -3.18 -9.18
C ALA A 42 -5.65 -2.38 -10.48
N ARG A 43 -6.19 -1.15 -10.58
CA ARG A 43 -5.91 -0.24 -11.72
C ARG A 43 -4.52 0.38 -11.62
N ILE A 44 -4.08 0.73 -10.42
CA ILE A 44 -2.74 1.25 -10.17
C ILE A 44 -1.71 0.15 -10.47
N GLN A 45 -1.90 -1.06 -9.93
CA GLN A 45 -0.98 -2.19 -10.16
C GLN A 45 -0.75 -2.50 -11.64
N ARG A 46 -1.78 -2.38 -12.49
CA ARG A 46 -1.68 -2.61 -13.94
C ARG A 46 -0.82 -1.56 -14.66
N GLN A 47 -0.68 -0.38 -14.09
CA GLN A 47 0.15 0.70 -14.65
C GLN A 47 1.61 0.60 -14.22
N LEU A 48 1.89 -0.15 -13.14
CA LEU A 48 3.25 -0.31 -12.66
C LEU A 48 4.07 -1.21 -13.60
N PRO A 49 5.39 -0.94 -13.76
CA PRO A 49 6.31 -1.80 -14.48
C PRO A 49 6.31 -3.22 -13.90
N GLU A 50 6.34 -4.23 -14.77
CA GLU A 50 6.20 -5.63 -14.37
C GLU A 50 7.22 -6.05 -13.30
N GLY A 51 8.49 -5.68 -13.45
CA GLY A 51 9.56 -5.97 -12.48
C GLY A 51 9.51 -5.17 -11.17
N LEU A 52 8.51 -4.30 -10.98
CA LEU A 52 8.27 -3.60 -9.72
C LEU A 52 6.93 -4.01 -9.06
N ARG A 53 6.06 -4.75 -9.77
CA ARG A 53 4.72 -5.10 -9.27
C ARG A 53 4.75 -5.99 -8.04
N GLU A 54 5.75 -6.85 -7.92
CA GLU A 54 5.90 -7.75 -6.77
C GLU A 54 6.08 -7.00 -5.45
N PHE A 55 6.77 -5.85 -5.47
CA PHE A 55 6.99 -5.02 -4.28
C PHE A 55 5.85 -4.02 -4.02
N ALA A 56 4.94 -3.84 -4.98
CA ALA A 56 3.94 -2.76 -4.94
C ALA A 56 3.02 -2.84 -3.71
N SER A 57 2.62 -4.05 -3.30
CA SER A 57 1.77 -4.25 -2.11
C SER A 57 2.50 -3.89 -0.82
N SER A 58 3.78 -4.25 -0.69
CA SER A 58 4.61 -3.86 0.46
C SER A 58 4.78 -2.35 0.52
N VAL A 59 5.13 -1.72 -0.61
CA VAL A 59 5.33 -0.26 -0.67
C VAL A 59 4.05 0.52 -0.39
N VAL A 60 2.92 0.17 -1.00
CA VAL A 60 1.65 0.88 -0.73
C VAL A 60 1.19 0.72 0.71
N THR A 61 1.50 -0.42 1.33
CA THR A 61 1.21 -0.66 2.76
C THR A 61 2.09 0.22 3.64
N ALA A 62 3.38 0.36 3.33
CA ALA A 62 4.27 1.28 4.02
C ALA A 62 3.79 2.74 3.88
N MET A 63 3.39 3.15 2.67
CA MET A 63 2.82 4.48 2.44
C MET A 63 1.55 4.72 3.27
N TRP A 64 0.71 3.69 3.45
CA TRP A 64 -0.48 3.78 4.30
C TRP A 64 -0.13 3.90 5.78
N LEU A 65 0.86 3.14 6.26
CA LEU A 65 1.38 3.23 7.62
C LEU A 65 1.99 4.61 7.92
N ASP A 66 2.54 5.26 6.91
CA ASP A 66 3.09 6.62 7.01
C ASP A 66 2.04 7.71 6.79
N GLY A 67 0.81 7.35 6.43
CA GLY A 67 -0.27 8.31 6.15
C GLY A 67 -0.16 9.03 4.79
N ALA A 68 0.79 8.62 3.94
CA ALA A 68 0.98 9.18 2.59
C ALA A 68 -0.14 8.76 1.62
N VAL A 69 -0.81 7.65 1.90
CA VAL A 69 -2.01 7.22 1.16
C VAL A 69 -3.10 6.77 2.12
N TRP A 70 -4.34 6.94 1.68
CA TRP A 70 -5.49 6.28 2.28
C TRP A 70 -5.77 4.96 1.53
N LEU A 71 -6.15 3.92 2.27
CA LEU A 71 -6.42 2.58 1.74
C LEU A 71 -7.58 1.94 2.50
N ALA A 72 -8.60 1.47 1.77
CA ALA A 72 -9.71 0.73 2.36
C ALA A 72 -10.28 -0.34 1.42
N SER A 73 -10.88 -1.38 2.01
CA SER A 73 -11.63 -2.37 1.27
C SER A 73 -13.09 -1.94 1.16
N VAL A 74 -13.57 -1.74 -0.05
CA VAL A 74 -14.96 -1.39 -0.37
C VAL A 74 -15.57 -2.52 -1.18
N HIS A 75 -16.55 -3.23 -0.61
CA HIS A 75 -17.19 -4.40 -1.23
C HIS A 75 -16.18 -5.46 -1.73
N GLY A 76 -15.12 -5.73 -0.94
CA GLY A 76 -14.09 -6.70 -1.29
C GLY A 76 -13.07 -6.22 -2.33
N ARG A 77 -13.05 -4.91 -2.63
CA ARG A 77 -12.07 -4.30 -3.54
C ARG A 77 -11.25 -3.26 -2.79
N TRP A 78 -9.94 -3.35 -2.94
CA TRP A 78 -9.03 -2.36 -2.39
C TRP A 78 -9.09 -1.06 -3.19
N MET A 79 -9.31 0.03 -2.47
CA MET A 79 -9.46 1.39 -2.96
C MET A 79 -8.37 2.26 -2.32
N VAL A 80 -7.71 3.09 -3.12
CA VAL A 80 -6.59 3.94 -2.74
C VAL A 80 -6.89 5.40 -3.08
N ALA A 81 -6.49 6.31 -2.20
CA ALA A 81 -6.45 7.75 -2.45
C ALA A 81 -5.14 8.35 -1.93
N GLU A 82 -4.82 9.57 -2.36
CA GLU A 82 -3.71 10.33 -1.75
C GLU A 82 -4.07 10.67 -0.30
N GLY A 83 -3.12 10.50 0.61
CA GLY A 83 -3.35 10.78 2.03
C GLY A 83 -3.43 12.28 2.29
N ASP A 84 -4.12 12.65 3.37
CA ASP A 84 -4.25 14.03 3.81
C ASP A 84 -3.69 14.25 5.23
N ALA A 85 -3.91 15.45 5.78
CA ALA A 85 -3.44 15.79 7.12
C ALA A 85 -4.06 14.90 8.22
N ALA A 86 -5.28 14.40 8.04
CA ALA A 86 -5.92 13.51 8.99
C ALA A 86 -5.30 12.10 8.92
N ASP A 87 -4.96 11.61 7.73
CA ASP A 87 -4.22 10.35 7.58
C ASP A 87 -2.82 10.40 8.21
N LEU A 88 -2.10 11.51 8.04
CA LEU A 88 -0.82 11.74 8.70
C LEU A 88 -0.97 11.73 10.23
N THR A 89 -1.98 12.42 10.75
CA THR A 89 -2.27 12.46 12.19
C THR A 89 -2.61 11.07 12.74
N ARG A 90 -3.39 10.28 11.98
CA ARG A 90 -3.70 8.89 12.34
C ARG A 90 -2.43 8.03 12.37
N ALA A 91 -1.60 8.13 11.33
CA ALA A 91 -0.35 7.37 11.24
C ALA A 91 0.59 7.66 12.43
N GLU A 92 0.72 8.93 12.82
CA GLU A 92 1.50 9.32 13.99
C GLU A 92 0.93 8.74 15.29
N HIS A 93 -0.39 8.84 15.47
CA HIS A 93 -1.08 8.25 16.62
C HIS A 93 -0.87 6.73 16.68
N ASP A 94 -1.08 6.02 15.57
CA ASP A 94 -0.96 4.56 15.52
C ASP A 94 0.47 4.09 15.79
N ARG A 95 1.48 4.85 15.32
CA ARG A 95 2.90 4.60 15.63
C ARG A 95 3.20 4.77 17.12
N HIS A 96 2.59 5.76 17.77
CA HIS A 96 2.78 6.00 19.21
C HIS A 96 2.09 4.96 20.09
N HIS A 97 0.94 4.45 19.65
CA HIS A 97 0.10 3.53 20.44
C HIS A 97 0.20 2.05 20.02
N GLY A 98 0.96 1.73 18.97
CA GLY A 98 1.15 0.35 18.49
C GLY A 98 -0.13 -0.28 17.93
N CYS A 99 -1.04 0.52 17.37
CA CYS A 99 -2.36 0.08 16.89
C CYS A 99 -2.44 -0.21 15.39
N ALA A 100 -1.34 -0.03 14.64
CA ALA A 100 -1.35 -0.22 13.20
C ALA A 100 -1.48 -1.71 12.81
N ARG A 101 -2.61 -2.09 12.19
CA ARG A 101 -2.72 -3.36 11.47
C ARG A 101 -2.76 -3.06 9.98
N PRO A 102 -1.80 -3.57 9.19
CA PRO A 102 -1.80 -3.35 7.76
C PRO A 102 -3.08 -3.95 7.15
N PRO A 103 -3.77 -3.22 6.26
CA PRO A 103 -5.03 -3.68 5.69
C PRO A 103 -4.82 -4.74 4.61
N LEU A 104 -3.65 -4.76 3.95
CA LEU A 104 -3.28 -5.77 2.96
C LEU A 104 -2.49 -6.89 3.63
N ALA A 105 -2.87 -8.13 3.35
CA ALA A 105 -1.96 -9.25 3.58
C ALA A 105 -0.78 -9.08 2.62
N VAL A 106 0.41 -8.89 3.18
CA VAL A 106 1.69 -9.04 2.48
C VAL A 106 1.87 -10.52 2.20
#